data_AF-A0A3M7M417-F1
#
_entry.id   AF-A0A3M7M417-F1
#
_cell.length_a   1.000
_cell.length_b   1.000
_cell.length_c   1.000
_cell.angle_alpha   90.00
_cell.angle_beta   90.00
_cell.angle_gamma   90.00
#
_symmetry.space_group_name_H-M   'P 1'
#
loop_
_entity.id
_entity.type
_entity.pdbx_description
1 polymer ?
#
loop_
_entity_poly.entity_id
_entity_poly.type
_entity_poly.pdbx_seq_one_letter_code
_entity_poly.pdbx_strand_id
1 'polypeptide(L)'
;MDRVIAARDPIGITTFYMGRSSTTPGAVYFASELKCLHPVCDNIISFPPGHVYDSKTDSLTRYYDPKWLVEPESIPTTPVDYKEVRQSLERSVRKRMMAEVPFGVLLSGGLDSSLVASIAQRETLRLNEATRKKAAASSGAANEQQNQLVGIDDSNELQTDLLLGQLNSFSIECIRRVKNLHLADCLRANKSTSAWGVEARVPFLDKEFLNTAMNIDPADKLIDRENGRMEKYILRKAFDTSDEPDTQPYLPDKILWRQKEQFSDGVGYGWIDALKDTAELHVTDEMMKKPKPEWGSDIPDTKEAYWYRCMFDEHFPSYCADTVMRWTPTWSNQTDPSGRAIGVHEQKYAHAK
;
A
#
# COMPACT_ATOMS: atom_id res chain seq x y z
N MET A 1 -29.86 -25.71 -5.27
CA MET A 1 -29.26 -24.48 -4.73
C MET A 1 -28.30 -23.94 -5.76
N ASP A 2 -28.34 -22.64 -5.97
CA ASP A 2 -27.38 -21.96 -6.85
C ASP A 2 -26.00 -21.90 -6.17
N ARG A 3 -24.94 -22.04 -6.97
CA ARG A 3 -23.56 -22.02 -6.47
C ARG A 3 -23.10 -20.57 -6.35
N VAL A 4 -22.78 -20.14 -5.14
CA VAL A 4 -22.23 -18.81 -4.87
C VAL A 4 -20.70 -18.89 -4.89
N ILE A 5 -20.09 -18.05 -5.73
CA ILE A 5 -18.65 -17.80 -5.75
C ILE A 5 -18.43 -16.37 -5.27
N ALA A 6 -17.55 -16.20 -4.28
CA ALA A 6 -17.13 -14.88 -3.79
C ALA A 6 -15.60 -14.81 -3.80
N ALA A 7 -15.00 -13.69 -4.19
CA ALA A 7 -13.55 -13.55 -4.24
C ALA A 7 -13.13 -12.13 -3.85
N ARG A 8 -11.98 -12.00 -3.18
CA ARG A 8 -11.34 -10.72 -2.89
C ARG A 8 -10.14 -10.51 -3.80
N ASP A 9 -9.81 -9.26 -4.11
CA ASP A 9 -8.65 -8.92 -4.93
C ASP A 9 -7.32 -9.43 -4.32
N PRO A 10 -6.26 -9.57 -5.14
CA PRO A 10 -4.98 -10.18 -4.75
C PRO A 10 -4.32 -9.65 -3.47
N ILE A 11 -4.45 -8.35 -3.20
CA ILE A 11 -3.75 -7.65 -2.12
C ILE A 11 -4.72 -7.21 -1.00
N GLY A 12 -6.02 -7.16 -1.29
CA GLY A 12 -7.05 -6.68 -0.38
C GLY A 12 -7.19 -5.17 -0.42
N ILE A 13 -7.00 -4.59 -1.61
CA ILE A 13 -7.23 -3.17 -1.93
C ILE A 13 -8.67 -2.79 -1.59
N THR A 14 -9.63 -3.64 -1.95
CA THR A 14 -11.04 -3.48 -1.57
C THR A 14 -11.32 -4.17 -0.23
N THR A 15 -12.26 -3.61 0.53
CA THR A 15 -12.73 -4.23 1.77
C THR A 15 -13.81 -5.26 1.46
N PHE A 16 -13.69 -6.43 2.09
CA PHE A 16 -14.64 -7.53 1.93
C PHE A 16 -14.59 -8.42 3.16
N TYR A 17 -15.75 -8.81 3.65
CA TYR A 17 -15.95 -9.59 4.87
C TYR A 17 -16.91 -10.74 4.61
N MET A 18 -16.69 -11.86 5.30
CA MET A 18 -17.60 -13.01 5.31
C MET A 18 -18.12 -13.22 6.73
N GLY A 19 -19.44 -13.41 6.86
CA GLY A 19 -20.12 -13.65 8.13
C GLY A 19 -20.89 -14.96 8.15
N ARG A 20 -21.05 -15.52 9.36
CA ARG A 20 -21.90 -16.67 9.70
C ARG A 20 -22.74 -16.32 10.92
N SER A 21 -23.86 -17.02 11.10
CA SER A 21 -24.77 -16.82 12.23
C SER A 21 -25.25 -18.18 12.74
N SER A 22 -25.15 -18.40 14.05
CA SER A 22 -25.75 -19.58 14.70
C SER A 22 -27.28 -19.61 14.59
N THR A 23 -27.92 -18.45 14.40
CA THR A 23 -29.37 -18.32 14.22
C THR A 23 -29.86 -18.78 12.84
N THR A 24 -28.98 -18.77 11.83
CA THR A 24 -29.25 -19.23 10.46
C THR A 24 -28.17 -20.20 9.97
N PRO A 25 -28.08 -21.42 10.54
CA PRO A 25 -27.05 -22.39 10.17
C PRO A 25 -27.01 -22.69 8.66
N GLY A 26 -25.81 -22.67 8.09
CA GLY A 26 -25.58 -22.86 6.65
C GLY A 26 -25.76 -21.60 5.79
N ALA A 27 -26.30 -20.51 6.33
CA ALA A 27 -26.27 -19.21 5.63
C ALA A 27 -24.84 -18.64 5.62
N VAL A 28 -24.50 -17.94 4.54
CA VAL A 28 -23.23 -17.23 4.38
C VAL A 28 -23.51 -15.80 3.98
N TYR A 29 -22.99 -14.87 4.77
CA TYR A 29 -23.19 -13.44 4.56
C TYR A 29 -21.92 -12.82 4.01
N PHE A 30 -22.07 -11.86 3.09
CA PHE A 30 -20.97 -11.11 2.50
C PHE A 30 -21.27 -9.63 2.52
N ALA A 31 -20.31 -8.81 2.88
CA ALA A 31 -20.42 -7.35 2.81
C ALA A 31 -19.06 -6.69 2.61
N SER A 32 -19.06 -5.47 2.07
CA SER A 32 -17.85 -4.64 2.01
C SER A 32 -17.40 -4.16 3.40
N GLU A 33 -18.32 -4.06 4.36
CA GLU A 33 -18.03 -3.50 5.69
C GLU A 33 -18.72 -4.25 6.84
N LEU A 34 -18.04 -4.30 7.99
CA LEU A 34 -18.49 -4.90 9.25
C LEU A 34 -19.87 -4.40 9.71
N LYS A 35 -20.15 -3.10 9.52
CA LYS A 35 -21.40 -2.43 9.93
C LYS A 35 -22.67 -3.08 9.36
N CYS A 36 -22.54 -3.82 8.26
CA CYS A 36 -23.64 -4.55 7.63
C CYS A 36 -23.80 -5.99 8.15
N LEU A 37 -22.80 -6.53 8.87
CA LEU A 37 -22.73 -7.95 9.27
C LEU A 37 -22.90 -8.15 10.78
N HIS A 38 -22.28 -7.33 11.64
CA HIS A 38 -22.36 -7.51 13.09
C HIS A 38 -23.78 -7.47 13.72
N PRO A 39 -24.83 -6.88 13.08
CA PRO A 39 -26.20 -7.01 13.59
C PRO A 39 -26.85 -8.37 13.34
N VAL A 40 -26.29 -9.22 12.45
CA VAL A 40 -26.93 -10.48 12.00
C VAL A 40 -26.01 -11.71 12.05
N CYS A 41 -24.69 -11.50 12.13
CA CYS A 41 -23.67 -12.54 12.25
C CYS A 41 -23.08 -12.54 13.67
N ASP A 42 -22.70 -13.71 14.16
CA ASP A 42 -21.97 -13.91 15.43
C ASP A 42 -20.51 -14.35 15.20
N ASN A 43 -20.17 -14.73 13.97
CA ASN A 43 -18.81 -14.96 13.52
C ASN A 43 -18.57 -14.18 12.22
N ILE A 44 -17.55 -13.31 12.20
CA ILE A 44 -17.18 -12.50 11.03
C ILE A 44 -15.68 -12.55 10.85
N ILE A 45 -15.24 -12.77 9.61
CA ILE A 45 -13.83 -12.67 9.23
C ILE A 45 -13.63 -11.60 8.16
N SER A 46 -12.46 -10.96 8.18
CA SER A 46 -11.93 -10.29 6.98
C SER A 46 -11.76 -11.35 5.89
N PHE A 47 -12.43 -11.20 4.75
CA PHE A 47 -12.31 -12.17 3.67
C PHE A 47 -10.86 -12.15 3.17
N PRO A 48 -10.13 -13.27 3.12
CA PRO A 48 -8.68 -13.24 2.91
C PRO A 48 -8.32 -12.76 1.48
N PRO A 49 -7.39 -11.79 1.33
CA PRO A 49 -6.91 -11.32 0.02
C PRO A 49 -6.40 -12.42 -0.90
N GLY A 50 -6.69 -12.35 -2.19
CA GLY A 50 -6.24 -13.33 -3.17
C GLY A 50 -6.84 -14.73 -2.99
N HIS A 51 -7.99 -14.84 -2.32
CA HIS A 51 -8.74 -16.10 -2.18
C HIS A 51 -10.12 -16.02 -2.86
N VAL A 52 -10.65 -17.20 -3.15
CA VAL A 52 -12.02 -17.45 -3.61
C VAL A 52 -12.71 -18.38 -2.62
N TYR A 53 -13.98 -18.12 -2.36
CA TYR A 53 -14.91 -18.97 -1.62
C TYR A 53 -15.86 -19.65 -2.62
N ASP A 54 -16.12 -20.94 -2.43
CA ASP A 54 -17.08 -21.71 -3.21
C ASP A 54 -18.11 -22.37 -2.30
N SER A 55 -19.39 -22.00 -2.44
CA SER A 55 -20.48 -22.56 -1.64
C SER A 55 -20.77 -24.04 -1.91
N LYS A 56 -20.17 -24.64 -2.95
CA LYS A 56 -20.26 -26.08 -3.22
C LYS A 56 -19.39 -26.90 -2.26
N THR A 57 -18.23 -26.35 -1.87
CA THR A 57 -17.24 -27.02 -1.00
C THR A 57 -17.14 -26.38 0.39
N ASP A 58 -17.83 -25.27 0.61
CA ASP A 58 -17.76 -24.41 1.81
C ASP A 58 -16.32 -24.00 2.18
N SER A 59 -15.45 -23.84 1.17
CA SER A 59 -14.01 -23.68 1.35
C SER A 59 -13.48 -22.36 0.78
N LEU A 60 -12.52 -21.75 1.48
CA LEU A 60 -11.67 -20.68 0.96
C LEU A 60 -10.40 -21.28 0.34
N THR A 61 -10.09 -20.90 -0.90
CA THR A 61 -8.91 -21.36 -1.64
C THR A 61 -8.15 -20.16 -2.21
N ARG A 62 -6.83 -20.14 -2.05
CA ARG A 62 -5.98 -19.09 -2.62
C ARG A 62 -5.89 -19.25 -4.14
N TYR A 63 -6.04 -18.15 -4.88
CA TYR A 63 -5.85 -18.10 -6.34
C TYR A 63 -4.67 -17.19 -6.75
N TYR A 64 -4.08 -16.46 -5.81
CA TYR A 64 -2.94 -15.57 -6.05
C TYR A 64 -1.75 -15.93 -5.17
N ASP A 65 -0.71 -16.46 -5.80
CA ASP A 65 0.43 -17.17 -5.19
C ASP A 65 1.78 -16.87 -5.89
N PRO A 66 2.11 -15.60 -6.22
CA PRO A 66 3.39 -15.30 -6.85
C PRO A 66 4.55 -15.69 -5.91
N LYS A 67 5.69 -16.13 -6.47
CA LYS A 67 6.82 -16.68 -5.70
C LYS A 67 7.22 -15.83 -4.49
N TRP A 68 7.41 -14.53 -4.68
CA TRP A 68 7.76 -13.58 -3.61
C TRP A 68 6.74 -13.53 -2.44
N LEU A 69 5.50 -14.00 -2.64
CA LEU A 69 4.47 -14.08 -1.59
C LEU A 69 4.51 -15.43 -0.85
N VAL A 70 4.81 -16.53 -1.53
CA VAL A 70 4.73 -17.90 -1.00
C VAL A 70 6.07 -18.47 -0.52
N GLU A 71 7.18 -18.01 -1.10
CA GLU A 71 8.56 -18.41 -0.77
C GLU A 71 9.33 -17.18 -0.21
N PRO A 72 8.94 -16.60 0.94
CA PRO A 72 9.51 -15.35 1.42
C PRO A 72 10.98 -15.42 1.85
N GLU A 73 11.51 -16.64 2.06
CA GLU A 73 12.92 -16.91 2.35
C GLU A 73 13.78 -16.98 1.08
N SER A 74 13.15 -17.07 -0.11
CA SER A 74 13.84 -16.96 -1.39
C SER A 74 14.16 -15.50 -1.66
N ILE A 75 15.39 -15.10 -1.34
CA ILE A 75 15.91 -13.76 -1.63
C ILE A 75 16.01 -13.62 -3.16
N PRO A 76 15.31 -12.64 -3.77
CA PRO A 76 15.47 -12.37 -5.19
C PRO A 76 16.86 -11.81 -5.49
N THR A 77 17.47 -12.22 -6.61
CA THR A 77 18.80 -11.76 -7.06
C THR A 77 18.73 -11.04 -8.41
N THR A 78 17.55 -10.54 -8.80
CA THR A 78 17.37 -9.87 -10.10
C THR A 78 17.91 -8.44 -9.99
N PRO A 79 18.89 -8.02 -10.82
CA PRO A 79 19.40 -6.66 -10.78
C PRO A 79 18.30 -5.64 -11.14
N VAL A 80 18.40 -4.42 -10.61
CA VAL A 80 17.43 -3.36 -10.88
C VAL A 80 17.47 -2.85 -12.33
N ASP A 81 16.39 -3.08 -13.09
CA ASP A 81 16.10 -2.36 -14.32
C ASP A 81 15.25 -1.10 -14.02
N TYR A 82 15.90 0.05 -14.02
CA TYR A 82 15.27 1.36 -13.81
C TYR A 82 14.20 1.70 -14.86
N LYS A 83 14.36 1.25 -16.12
CA LYS A 83 13.38 1.51 -17.20
C LYS A 83 12.15 0.65 -17.02
N GLU A 84 12.29 -0.62 -16.66
CA GLU A 84 11.15 -1.50 -16.39
C GLU A 84 10.42 -1.10 -15.08
N VAL A 85 11.12 -0.61 -14.04
CA VAL A 85 10.48 0.02 -12.87
C VAL A 85 9.64 1.25 -13.28
N ARG A 86 10.18 2.12 -14.15
CA ARG A 86 9.45 3.28 -14.68
C ARG A 86 8.21 2.84 -15.46
N GLN A 87 8.41 2.00 -16.48
CA GLN A 87 7.37 1.59 -17.42
C GLN A 87 6.27 0.74 -16.76
N SER A 88 6.60 -0.14 -15.81
CA SER A 88 5.59 -0.90 -15.06
C SER A 88 4.69 0.00 -14.21
N LEU A 89 5.24 1.06 -13.60
CA LEU A 89 4.42 2.06 -12.89
C LEU A 89 3.56 2.88 -13.87
N GLU A 90 4.09 3.26 -15.03
CA GLU A 90 3.31 3.95 -16.08
C GLU A 90 2.15 3.09 -16.60
N ARG A 91 2.40 1.80 -16.91
CA ARG A 91 1.37 0.83 -17.29
C ARG A 91 0.30 0.72 -16.19
N SER A 92 0.72 0.67 -14.93
CA SER A 92 -0.17 0.62 -13.76
C SER A 92 -1.06 1.87 -13.60
N VAL A 93 -0.51 3.08 -13.76
CA VAL A 93 -1.26 4.34 -13.70
C VAL A 93 -2.23 4.44 -14.88
N ARG A 94 -1.77 4.19 -16.11
CA ARG A 94 -2.58 4.23 -17.33
C ARG A 94 -3.83 3.33 -17.21
N LYS A 95 -3.65 2.10 -16.73
CA LYS A 95 -4.73 1.13 -16.45
C LYS A 95 -5.76 1.65 -15.45
N ARG A 96 -5.35 2.49 -14.49
CA ARG A 96 -6.23 3.11 -13.47
C ARG A 96 -6.84 4.45 -13.89
N MET A 97 -6.47 5.00 -15.03
CA MET A 97 -7.13 6.18 -15.62
C MET A 97 -8.35 5.84 -16.47
N MET A 98 -8.62 4.55 -16.71
CA MET A 98 -9.81 4.11 -17.43
C MET A 98 -11.06 4.35 -16.56
N ALA A 99 -11.80 5.41 -16.86
CA ALA A 99 -13.05 5.78 -16.20
C ALA A 99 -14.00 6.48 -17.17
N GLU A 100 -15.29 6.22 -17.04
CA GLU A 100 -16.37 6.93 -17.78
C GLU A 100 -16.83 8.20 -17.06
N VAL A 101 -16.32 8.43 -15.84
CA VAL A 101 -16.65 9.56 -14.96
C VAL A 101 -15.39 10.41 -14.68
N PRO A 102 -15.53 11.70 -14.32
CA PRO A 102 -14.41 12.52 -13.92
C PRO A 102 -13.64 11.93 -12.74
N PHE A 103 -12.31 12.01 -12.78
CA PHE A 103 -11.42 11.57 -11.71
C PHE A 103 -10.40 12.67 -11.36
N GLY A 104 -9.77 12.53 -10.20
CA GLY A 104 -8.68 13.40 -9.74
C GLY A 104 -7.52 12.61 -9.16
N VAL A 105 -6.48 13.30 -8.69
CA VAL A 105 -5.32 12.69 -8.04
C VAL A 105 -5.09 13.35 -6.67
N LEU A 106 -4.89 12.53 -5.64
CA LEU A 106 -4.51 13.01 -4.31
C LEU A 106 -3.02 13.37 -4.30
N LEU A 107 -2.70 14.65 -4.22
CA LEU A 107 -1.32 15.17 -4.28
C LEU A 107 -0.89 15.72 -2.92
N SER A 108 0.05 15.05 -2.25
CA SER A 108 0.61 15.49 -0.95
C SER A 108 1.96 16.18 -1.05
N GLY A 109 2.49 16.36 -2.27
CA GLY A 109 3.87 16.81 -2.50
C GLY A 109 4.95 15.79 -2.07
N GLY A 110 4.56 14.59 -1.61
CA GLY A 110 5.49 13.47 -1.43
C GLY A 110 5.83 12.81 -2.78
N LEU A 111 6.97 12.12 -2.84
CA LEU A 111 7.46 11.42 -4.03
C LEU A 111 6.36 10.58 -4.71
N ASP A 112 5.73 9.68 -3.95
CA ASP A 112 4.79 8.68 -4.46
C ASP A 112 3.57 9.30 -5.15
N SER A 113 2.92 10.26 -4.47
CA SER A 113 1.76 10.97 -5.00
C SER A 113 2.09 11.87 -6.19
N SER A 114 3.28 12.49 -6.16
CA SER A 114 3.73 13.39 -7.21
C SER A 114 4.05 12.61 -8.49
N LEU A 115 4.68 11.42 -8.37
CA LEU A 115 4.90 10.53 -9.51
C LEU A 115 3.57 10.09 -10.15
N VAL A 116 2.60 9.62 -9.35
CA VAL A 116 1.27 9.24 -9.87
C VAL A 116 0.58 10.42 -10.57
N ALA A 117 0.62 11.62 -10.00
CA ALA A 117 0.04 12.82 -10.61
C ALA A 117 0.74 13.20 -11.93
N SER A 118 2.07 13.16 -11.97
CA SER A 118 2.86 13.47 -13.17
C SER A 118 2.61 12.48 -14.31
N ILE A 119 2.63 11.18 -14.01
CA ILE A 119 2.33 10.13 -14.98
C ILE A 119 0.88 10.28 -15.50
N ALA A 120 -0.09 10.52 -14.61
CA ALA A 120 -1.48 10.72 -15.02
C ALA A 120 -1.65 11.96 -15.91
N GLN A 121 -0.94 13.05 -15.65
CA GLN A 121 -0.94 14.24 -16.51
C GLN A 121 -0.32 13.94 -17.89
N ARG A 122 0.81 13.22 -17.95
CA ARG A 122 1.46 12.81 -19.20
C ARG A 122 0.55 11.93 -20.05
N GLU A 123 -0.07 10.91 -19.46
CA GLU A 123 -1.01 10.03 -20.14
C GLU A 123 -2.26 10.79 -20.61
N THR A 124 -2.76 11.77 -19.83
CA THR A 124 -3.87 12.64 -20.25
C THR A 124 -3.50 13.47 -21.48
N LEU A 125 -2.31 14.07 -21.49
CA LEU A 125 -1.80 14.82 -22.65
C LEU A 125 -1.62 13.91 -23.88
N ARG A 126 -1.05 12.71 -23.69
CA ARG A 126 -0.88 11.68 -24.73
C ARG A 126 -2.22 11.24 -25.32
N LEU A 127 -3.24 11.00 -24.50
CA LEU A 127 -4.58 10.62 -24.95
C LEU A 127 -5.27 11.78 -25.70
N ASN A 128 -5.14 13.02 -25.23
CA ASN A 128 -5.65 14.20 -25.91
C ASN A 128 -4.97 14.40 -27.27
N GLU A 129 -3.65 14.24 -27.35
CA GLU A 129 -2.90 14.32 -28.60
C GLU A 129 -3.27 13.18 -29.56
N ALA A 130 -3.38 11.94 -29.08
CA ALA A 130 -3.81 10.80 -29.87
C ALA A 130 -5.25 10.97 -30.40
N THR A 131 -6.14 11.59 -29.62
CA THR A 131 -7.51 11.91 -30.03
C THR A 131 -7.55 13.01 -31.09
N ARG A 132 -6.75 14.08 -30.93
CA ARG A 132 -6.55 15.12 -31.96
C ARG A 132 -5.97 14.53 -33.25
N LYS A 133 -4.95 13.67 -33.15
CA LYS A 133 -4.35 12.95 -34.28
C LYS A 133 -5.34 12.02 -34.96
N LYS A 134 -6.19 11.30 -34.22
CA LYS A 134 -7.29 10.49 -34.80
C LYS A 134 -8.33 11.36 -35.52
N ALA A 135 -8.73 12.48 -34.95
CA ALA A 135 -9.65 13.43 -35.60
C ALA A 135 -9.05 14.03 -36.89
N ALA A 136 -7.75 14.33 -36.89
CA ALA A 136 -7.03 14.77 -38.09
C ALA A 136 -6.82 13.63 -39.12
N ALA A 137 -6.62 12.39 -38.67
CA ALA A 137 -6.49 11.21 -39.54
C ALA A 137 -7.82 10.75 -40.14
N SER A 138 -8.96 11.02 -39.49
CA SER A 138 -10.28 10.91 -40.15
C SER A 138 -10.48 11.92 -41.29
N SER A 139 -9.54 12.86 -41.48
CA SER A 139 -9.42 13.73 -42.66
C SER A 139 -8.17 13.46 -43.52
N GLY A 140 -7.43 12.37 -43.30
CA GLY A 140 -6.24 12.02 -44.11
C GLY A 140 -5.62 10.66 -43.75
N ALA A 141 -5.48 9.76 -44.72
CA ALA A 141 -5.07 8.36 -44.55
C ALA A 141 -3.64 8.05 -45.05
N ALA A 142 -3.18 6.80 -44.78
CA ALA A 142 -1.92 6.12 -45.15
C ALA A 142 -0.69 6.41 -44.23
N ASN A 143 -0.20 5.44 -43.43
CA ASN A 143 0.82 4.37 -43.69
C ASN A 143 2.24 4.82 -43.22
N GLU A 144 3.21 3.99 -42.76
CA GLU A 144 3.30 2.55 -42.40
C GLU A 144 4.61 2.26 -41.60
N GLN A 145 4.64 1.23 -40.72
CA GLN A 145 5.82 0.40 -40.28
C GLN A 145 7.03 1.12 -39.57
N GLN A 146 7.98 0.49 -38.82
CA GLN A 146 8.43 -0.90 -38.60
C GLN A 146 9.21 -1.10 -37.24
N ASN A 147 9.63 -2.35 -36.91
CA ASN A 147 10.36 -2.95 -35.74
C ASN A 147 11.60 -2.19 -35.12
N GLN A 148 12.29 -2.58 -34.01
CA GLN A 148 12.65 -3.90 -33.42
C GLN A 148 13.20 -3.84 -31.94
N LEU A 149 13.56 -4.99 -31.33
CA LEU A 149 13.99 -5.21 -29.90
C LEU A 149 15.42 -5.76 -29.73
N VAL A 150 16.08 -5.40 -28.61
CA VAL A 150 17.32 -5.95 -27.95
C VAL A 150 17.24 -5.53 -26.45
N GLY A 151 17.82 -6.14 -25.40
CA GLY A 151 18.63 -7.37 -25.17
C GLY A 151 19.40 -7.26 -23.82
N ILE A 152 19.80 -8.35 -23.14
CA ILE A 152 20.50 -8.35 -21.81
C ILE A 152 21.49 -9.53 -21.71
N ASP A 153 22.70 -9.30 -21.17
CA ASP A 153 23.61 -10.33 -20.61
C ASP A 153 24.44 -9.76 -19.42
N ASP A 154 24.88 -10.62 -18.48
CA ASP A 154 25.13 -10.26 -17.06
C ASP A 154 26.36 -10.95 -16.42
N SER A 155 27.11 -10.24 -15.55
CA SER A 155 27.82 -10.85 -14.40
C SER A 155 28.43 -9.85 -13.39
N ASN A 156 28.17 -10.04 -12.10
CA ASN A 156 28.97 -9.50 -10.98
C ASN A 156 28.81 -10.42 -9.75
N GLU A 157 29.88 -10.65 -8.98
CA GLU A 157 29.83 -11.44 -7.71
C GLU A 157 30.61 -10.70 -6.62
N LEU A 158 30.11 -10.71 -5.37
CA LEU A 158 30.95 -10.58 -4.17
C LEU A 158 30.23 -10.98 -2.85
N GLN A 159 30.97 -11.74 -2.03
CA GLN A 159 30.84 -12.04 -0.60
C GLN A 159 29.48 -11.86 0.11
N THR A 160 28.86 -13.02 0.36
CA THR A 160 27.67 -13.23 1.19
C THR A 160 28.04 -13.83 2.55
N ASP A 161 27.45 -13.32 3.64
CA ASP A 161 27.01 -14.09 4.82
C ASP A 161 26.30 -13.15 5.81
N LEU A 162 26.99 -12.11 6.28
CA LEU A 162 26.39 -11.11 7.18
C LEU A 162 25.36 -10.22 6.46
N LEU A 163 25.68 -9.84 5.22
CA LEU A 163 24.78 -9.11 4.32
C LEU A 163 23.52 -9.92 4.02
N LEU A 164 23.65 -11.24 3.81
CA LEU A 164 22.54 -12.13 3.45
C LEU A 164 21.42 -12.11 4.50
N GLY A 165 21.78 -12.09 5.80
CA GLY A 165 20.81 -11.99 6.90
C GLY A 165 20.05 -10.65 6.93
N GLN A 166 20.72 -9.55 6.59
CA GLN A 166 20.09 -8.23 6.49
C GLN A 166 19.15 -8.15 5.27
N LEU A 167 19.57 -8.68 4.12
CA LEU A 167 18.75 -8.77 2.92
C LEU A 167 17.50 -9.62 3.13
N ASN A 168 17.66 -10.78 3.79
CA ASN A 168 16.55 -11.68 4.11
C ASN A 168 15.52 -10.98 5.01
N SER A 169 15.96 -10.39 6.12
CA SER A 169 15.05 -9.69 7.05
C SER A 169 14.34 -8.49 6.40
N PHE A 170 15.01 -7.73 5.54
CA PHE A 170 14.37 -6.65 4.77
C PHE A 170 13.33 -7.17 3.76
N SER A 171 13.68 -8.22 3.00
CA SER A 171 12.76 -8.84 2.01
C SER A 171 11.51 -9.41 2.69
N ILE A 172 11.71 -10.21 3.75
CA ILE A 172 10.62 -10.77 4.57
C ILE A 172 9.72 -9.65 5.12
N GLU A 173 10.31 -8.55 5.62
CA GLU A 173 9.53 -7.42 6.12
C GLU A 173 8.74 -6.72 5.01
N CYS A 174 9.32 -6.49 3.82
CA CYS A 174 8.58 -5.97 2.67
C CYS A 174 7.38 -6.86 2.30
N ILE A 175 7.59 -8.18 2.24
CA ILE A 175 6.54 -9.16 1.94
C ILE A 175 5.47 -9.16 3.05
N ARG A 176 5.87 -9.09 4.32
CA ARG A 176 4.98 -9.00 5.49
C ARG A 176 4.16 -7.71 5.46
N ARG A 177 4.74 -6.58 5.04
CA ARG A 177 4.01 -5.32 4.83
C ARG A 177 2.96 -5.46 3.74
N VAL A 178 3.34 -5.93 2.54
CA VAL A 178 2.40 -6.12 1.42
C VAL A 178 1.24 -7.05 1.81
N LYS A 179 1.52 -8.18 2.49
CA LYS A 179 0.48 -9.10 3.01
C LYS A 179 -0.53 -8.41 3.94
N ASN A 180 -0.09 -7.47 4.78
CA ASN A 180 -0.92 -6.84 5.81
C ASN A 180 -1.50 -5.46 5.42
N LEU A 181 -1.23 -4.95 4.22
CA LEU A 181 -1.81 -3.67 3.74
C LEU A 181 -3.35 -3.64 3.84
N HIS A 182 -4.00 -4.79 3.63
CA HIS A 182 -5.45 -4.96 3.70
C HIS A 182 -6.08 -4.71 5.08
N LEU A 183 -5.27 -4.69 6.15
CA LEU A 183 -5.69 -4.41 7.54
C LEU A 183 -5.33 -2.98 7.99
N ALA A 184 -4.54 -2.24 7.19
CA ALA A 184 -4.02 -0.92 7.53
C ALA A 184 -4.26 0.10 6.39
N ASP A 185 -3.28 0.35 5.53
CA ASP A 185 -3.35 1.42 4.53
C ASP A 185 -4.45 1.25 3.48
N CYS A 186 -4.69 0.03 2.99
CA CYS A 186 -5.82 -0.22 2.09
C CYS A 186 -7.16 -0.08 2.81
N LEU A 187 -7.24 -0.57 4.05
CA LEU A 187 -8.44 -0.44 4.88
C LEU A 187 -8.83 1.03 5.10
N ARG A 188 -7.83 1.85 5.47
CA ARG A 188 -7.96 3.30 5.64
C ARG A 188 -8.34 3.98 4.33
N ALA A 189 -7.55 3.80 3.27
CA ALA A 189 -7.76 4.47 1.99
C ALA A 189 -9.12 4.12 1.35
N ASN A 190 -9.53 2.85 1.40
CA ASN A 190 -10.81 2.40 0.86
C ASN A 190 -11.98 2.94 1.69
N LYS A 191 -12.02 2.71 3.01
CA LYS A 191 -13.15 3.15 3.85
C LYS A 191 -13.29 4.67 3.92
N SER A 192 -12.18 5.41 4.04
CA SER A 192 -12.25 6.88 4.19
C SER A 192 -12.78 7.58 2.93
N THR A 193 -12.51 7.04 1.74
CA THR A 193 -13.04 7.62 0.49
C THR A 193 -14.44 7.08 0.19
N SER A 194 -14.71 5.80 0.43
CA SER A 194 -16.04 5.21 0.25
C SER A 194 -17.11 5.83 1.15
N ALA A 195 -16.74 6.32 2.35
CA ALA A 195 -17.62 7.11 3.22
C ALA A 195 -18.21 8.36 2.55
N TRP A 196 -17.57 8.87 1.50
CA TRP A 196 -17.99 10.03 0.70
C TRP A 196 -18.33 9.67 -0.76
N GLY A 197 -18.53 8.38 -1.06
CA GLY A 197 -18.83 7.91 -2.42
C GLY A 197 -17.65 8.02 -3.41
N VAL A 198 -16.42 8.16 -2.93
CA VAL A 198 -15.21 8.30 -3.75
C VAL A 198 -14.46 6.97 -3.86
N GLU A 199 -14.14 6.55 -5.08
CA GLU A 199 -13.31 5.37 -5.35
C GLU A 199 -11.81 5.71 -5.28
N ALA A 200 -11.08 5.07 -4.37
CA ALA A 200 -9.62 5.18 -4.30
C ALA A 200 -8.93 4.14 -5.22
N ARG A 201 -8.06 4.61 -6.12
CA ARG A 201 -7.22 3.75 -6.99
C ARG A 201 -5.75 3.86 -6.58
N VAL A 202 -5.08 2.72 -6.46
CA VAL A 202 -3.70 2.62 -5.95
C VAL A 202 -2.75 1.96 -6.97
N PRO A 203 -2.02 2.74 -7.80
CA PRO A 203 -1.12 2.20 -8.83
C PRO A 203 0.04 1.36 -8.30
N PHE A 204 0.61 1.72 -7.14
CA PHE A 204 1.71 0.98 -6.53
C PHE A 204 1.35 -0.46 -6.09
N LEU A 205 0.06 -0.82 -6.09
CA LEU A 205 -0.42 -2.17 -5.75
C LEU A 205 -0.97 -2.93 -6.97
N ASP A 206 -0.57 -2.57 -8.20
CA ASP A 206 -0.84 -3.42 -9.36
C ASP A 206 -0.03 -4.71 -9.31
N LYS A 207 -0.64 -5.82 -9.74
CA LYS A 207 0.04 -7.12 -9.83
C LYS A 207 1.32 -7.07 -10.66
N GLU A 208 1.33 -6.34 -11.77
CA GLU A 208 2.51 -6.24 -12.65
C GLU A 208 3.61 -5.42 -11.97
N PHE A 209 3.29 -4.24 -11.47
CA PHE A 209 4.25 -3.39 -10.75
C PHE A 209 4.78 -4.06 -9.47
N LEU A 210 3.93 -4.76 -8.71
CA LEU A 210 4.36 -5.55 -7.55
C LEU A 210 5.28 -6.70 -7.96
N ASN A 211 4.99 -7.40 -9.06
CA ASN A 211 5.89 -8.44 -9.56
C ASN A 211 7.25 -7.85 -9.97
N THR A 212 7.30 -6.70 -10.63
CA THR A 212 8.57 -6.01 -10.93
C THR A 212 9.28 -5.59 -9.63
N ALA A 213 8.61 -4.84 -8.75
CA ALA A 213 9.22 -4.28 -7.54
C ALA A 213 9.64 -5.34 -6.50
N MET A 214 8.92 -6.44 -6.37
CA MET A 214 9.21 -7.48 -5.38
C MET A 214 10.34 -8.43 -5.82
N ASN A 215 10.57 -8.63 -7.12
CA ASN A 215 11.64 -9.52 -7.63
C ASN A 215 13.01 -8.84 -7.81
N ILE A 216 13.11 -7.51 -7.73
CA ILE A 216 14.41 -6.80 -7.66
C ILE A 216 15.18 -7.25 -6.41
N ASP A 217 16.51 -7.34 -6.49
CA ASP A 217 17.39 -7.63 -5.36
C ASP A 217 17.12 -6.69 -4.17
N PRO A 218 16.88 -7.20 -2.95
CA PRO A 218 16.77 -6.38 -1.75
C PRO A 218 17.96 -5.44 -1.51
N ALA A 219 19.17 -5.77 -2.01
CA ALA A 219 20.39 -4.98 -1.84
C ALA A 219 20.33 -3.64 -2.57
N ASP A 220 19.61 -3.58 -3.69
CA ASP A 220 19.34 -2.34 -4.42
C ASP A 220 18.34 -1.44 -3.68
N LYS A 221 17.49 -2.03 -2.83
CA LYS A 221 16.41 -1.34 -2.08
C LYS A 221 16.88 -0.78 -0.74
N LEU A 222 18.01 -1.27 -0.21
CA LEU A 222 18.58 -0.79 1.05
C LEU A 222 19.04 0.67 0.95
N ILE A 223 18.97 1.37 2.08
CA ILE A 223 19.55 2.70 2.23
C ILE A 223 21.05 2.53 2.44
N ASP A 224 21.83 3.22 1.61
CA ASP A 224 23.29 3.19 1.62
C ASP A 224 23.78 4.60 1.36
N ARG A 225 24.04 5.32 2.46
CA ARG A 225 24.38 6.74 2.42
C ARG A 225 25.78 7.01 1.89
N GLU A 226 26.69 6.03 2.01
CA GLU A 226 28.06 6.15 1.52
C GLU A 226 28.07 6.25 -0.02
N ASN A 227 27.22 5.47 -0.68
CA ASN A 227 26.99 5.55 -2.13
C ASN A 227 25.79 6.45 -2.52
N GLY A 228 25.34 7.33 -1.63
CA GLY A 228 24.28 8.32 -1.92
C GLY A 228 22.86 7.76 -2.10
N ARG A 229 22.62 6.49 -1.77
CA ARG A 229 21.31 5.82 -1.89
C ARG A 229 20.41 6.13 -0.68
N MET A 230 19.46 7.05 -0.87
CA MET A 230 18.43 7.40 0.12
C MET A 230 17.21 6.44 0.09
N GLU A 231 16.21 6.67 0.95
CA GLU A 231 15.00 5.85 0.94
C GLU A 231 14.26 5.94 -0.40
N LYS A 232 13.83 4.78 -0.92
CA LYS A 232 13.23 4.61 -2.26
C LYS A 232 14.17 5.01 -3.41
N TYR A 233 15.50 4.94 -3.25
CA TYR A 233 16.46 5.28 -4.29
C TYR A 233 16.13 4.68 -5.66
N ILE A 234 15.79 3.38 -5.73
CA ILE A 234 15.44 2.74 -7.00
C ILE A 234 14.27 3.41 -7.74
N LEU A 235 13.28 3.91 -7.01
CA LEU A 235 12.13 4.61 -7.58
C LEU A 235 12.50 6.04 -7.99
N ARG A 236 13.36 6.71 -7.22
CA ARG A 236 13.86 8.05 -7.55
C ARG A 236 14.72 8.00 -8.81
N LYS A 237 15.69 7.07 -8.88
CA LYS A 237 16.56 6.88 -10.05
C LYS A 237 15.80 6.34 -11.26
N ALA A 238 14.75 5.52 -11.07
CA ALA A 238 13.86 5.13 -12.16
C ALA A 238 13.11 6.31 -12.80
N PHE A 239 12.87 7.41 -12.07
CA PHE A 239 12.18 8.60 -12.59
C PHE A 239 13.09 9.84 -12.75
N ASP A 240 14.37 9.68 -12.49
CA ASP A 240 15.44 10.57 -12.93
C ASP A 240 15.65 10.37 -14.44
N THR A 241 15.69 11.47 -15.17
CA THR A 241 15.85 11.51 -16.64
C THR A 241 16.94 12.49 -17.03
N SER A 242 17.85 12.83 -16.10
CA SER A 242 18.97 13.75 -16.34
C SER A 242 19.97 13.23 -17.38
N ASP A 243 19.99 11.93 -17.62
CA ASP A 243 20.74 11.20 -18.65
C ASP A 243 19.95 10.96 -19.95
N GLU A 244 18.69 11.38 -20.03
CA GLU A 244 17.81 11.21 -21.20
C GLU A 244 17.41 12.58 -21.80
N PRO A 245 18.20 13.15 -22.74
CA PRO A 245 18.01 14.53 -23.20
C PRO A 245 16.67 14.80 -23.90
N ASP A 246 16.06 13.79 -24.52
CA ASP A 246 14.75 13.88 -25.17
C ASP A 246 13.57 13.65 -24.21
N THR A 247 13.83 13.20 -22.97
CA THR A 247 12.80 12.90 -21.98
C THR A 247 12.64 14.08 -21.01
N GLN A 248 11.50 14.77 -21.07
CA GLN A 248 11.19 15.79 -20.06
C GLN A 248 11.19 15.18 -18.64
N PRO A 249 11.69 15.87 -17.60
CA PRO A 249 11.67 15.39 -16.21
C PRO A 249 10.26 15.14 -15.68
N TYR A 250 10.05 14.02 -14.99
CA TYR A 250 8.74 13.69 -14.38
C TYR A 250 8.40 14.61 -13.21
N LEU A 251 9.41 15.03 -12.45
CA LEU A 251 9.26 15.89 -11.28
C LEU A 251 10.41 16.90 -11.23
N PRO A 252 10.23 18.06 -10.59
CA PRO A 252 11.35 18.92 -10.22
C PRO A 252 12.28 18.17 -9.25
N ASP A 253 13.60 18.35 -9.38
CA ASP A 253 14.62 17.65 -8.56
C ASP A 253 14.36 17.80 -7.06
N LYS A 254 13.95 19.00 -6.62
CA LYS A 254 13.59 19.30 -5.22
C LYS A 254 12.42 18.48 -4.66
N ILE A 255 11.67 17.78 -5.51
CA ILE A 255 10.61 16.81 -5.14
C ILE A 255 11.11 15.38 -5.37
N LEU A 256 11.75 15.11 -6.50
CA LEU A 256 12.28 13.78 -6.85
C LEU A 256 13.31 13.27 -5.82
N TRP A 257 14.13 14.17 -5.27
CA TRP A 257 15.18 13.89 -4.27
C TRP A 257 14.84 14.42 -2.86
N ARG A 258 13.58 14.81 -2.62
CA ARG A 258 13.13 15.25 -1.28
C ARG A 258 13.13 14.09 -0.29
N GLN A 259 13.73 14.26 0.89
CA GLN A 259 13.64 13.26 1.96
C GLN A 259 12.18 13.01 2.34
N LYS A 260 11.83 11.75 2.63
CA LYS A 260 10.46 11.37 2.98
C LYS A 260 10.05 11.91 4.36
N GLU A 261 9.32 13.00 4.39
CA GLU A 261 8.52 13.40 5.56
C GLU A 261 7.37 12.41 5.81
N GLN A 262 6.98 12.21 7.08
CA GLN A 262 5.84 11.37 7.44
C GLN A 262 4.52 12.14 7.31
N PHE A 263 3.41 11.44 7.03
CA PHE A 263 2.10 12.10 6.86
C PHE A 263 1.65 12.84 8.12
N SER A 264 1.98 12.30 9.29
CA SER A 264 1.79 12.88 10.62
C SER A 264 2.46 14.24 10.83
N ASP A 265 3.56 14.51 10.12
CA ASP A 265 4.27 15.79 10.18
C ASP A 265 3.77 16.73 9.06
N GLY A 266 3.48 16.16 7.88
CA GLY A 266 2.97 16.90 6.73
C GLY A 266 1.52 17.43 6.85
N VAL A 267 0.68 16.86 7.72
CA VAL A 267 -0.66 17.42 8.03
C VAL A 267 -0.62 18.58 9.05
N GLY A 268 0.52 18.79 9.71
CA GLY A 268 0.70 19.79 10.76
C GLY A 268 1.14 19.15 12.08
N TYR A 269 2.25 19.65 12.63
CA TYR A 269 2.92 19.05 13.78
C TYR A 269 2.00 18.84 15.01
N GLY A 270 1.15 19.82 15.33
CA GLY A 270 0.25 19.74 16.49
C GLY A 270 -0.94 18.77 16.37
N TRP A 271 -1.17 18.12 15.21
CA TRP A 271 -2.32 17.22 15.04
C TRP A 271 -2.25 15.98 15.95
N ILE A 272 -1.09 15.32 16.00
CA ILE A 272 -0.90 14.15 16.88
C ILE A 272 -0.85 14.57 18.35
N ASP A 273 -0.25 15.72 18.64
CA ASP A 273 -0.12 16.19 20.01
C ASP A 273 -1.52 16.50 20.56
N ALA A 274 -2.40 17.14 19.77
CA ALA A 274 -3.82 17.31 20.10
C ALA A 274 -4.59 15.97 20.27
N LEU A 275 -4.29 14.93 19.50
CA LEU A 275 -4.90 13.60 19.70
C LEU A 275 -4.46 12.97 21.03
N LYS A 276 -3.18 13.09 21.39
CA LYS A 276 -2.63 12.59 22.65
C LYS A 276 -3.19 13.37 23.85
N ASP A 277 -3.22 14.69 23.76
CA ASP A 277 -3.82 15.58 24.77
C ASP A 277 -5.31 15.27 24.96
N THR A 278 -6.05 15.02 23.88
CA THR A 278 -7.48 14.66 23.96
C THR A 278 -7.68 13.27 24.57
N ALA A 279 -6.84 12.28 24.22
CA ALA A 279 -6.90 10.95 24.82
C ALA A 279 -6.61 10.97 26.33
N GLU A 280 -5.70 11.83 26.79
CA GLU A 280 -5.38 12.05 28.21
C GLU A 280 -6.59 12.58 29.00
N LEU A 281 -7.46 13.38 28.38
CA LEU A 281 -8.72 13.83 29.00
C LEU A 281 -9.78 12.72 29.13
N HIS A 282 -9.71 11.67 28.31
CA HIS A 282 -10.70 10.59 28.25
C HIS A 282 -10.27 9.28 28.92
N VAL A 283 -8.96 9.04 29.12
CA VAL A 283 -8.45 7.78 29.68
C VAL A 283 -7.49 8.05 30.84
N THR A 284 -7.92 7.66 32.05
CA THR A 284 -7.10 7.82 33.26
C THR A 284 -6.11 6.66 33.45
N ASP A 285 -5.07 6.87 34.26
CA ASP A 285 -4.15 5.81 34.67
C ASP A 285 -4.83 4.67 35.43
N GLU A 286 -5.99 4.93 36.06
CA GLU A 286 -6.78 3.89 36.72
C GLU A 286 -7.54 3.00 35.72
N MET A 287 -7.98 3.57 34.59
CA MET A 287 -8.58 2.81 33.50
C MET A 287 -7.54 1.90 32.83
N MET A 288 -6.34 2.43 32.57
CA MET A 288 -5.22 1.64 32.03
C MET A 288 -4.83 0.45 32.93
N LYS A 289 -5.00 0.57 34.26
CA LYS A 289 -4.75 -0.51 35.24
C LYS A 289 -5.89 -1.53 35.35
N LYS A 290 -7.05 -1.26 34.74
CA LYS A 290 -8.26 -2.09 34.79
C LYS A 290 -8.80 -2.34 33.36
N PRO A 291 -8.01 -3.00 32.49
CA PRO A 291 -8.45 -3.30 31.13
C PRO A 291 -9.69 -4.19 31.15
N LYS A 292 -10.55 -4.06 30.12
CA LYS A 292 -11.77 -4.85 30.02
C LYS A 292 -11.44 -6.34 29.79
N PRO A 293 -12.04 -7.30 30.53
CA PRO A 293 -11.74 -8.72 30.36
C PRO A 293 -11.96 -9.26 28.93
N GLU A 294 -12.96 -8.73 28.22
CA GLU A 294 -13.31 -9.10 26.85
C GLU A 294 -12.25 -8.71 25.79
N TRP A 295 -11.21 -7.96 26.15
CA TRP A 295 -10.09 -7.66 25.26
C TRP A 295 -9.05 -8.79 25.20
N GLY A 296 -9.06 -9.73 26.16
CA GLY A 296 -8.14 -10.87 26.17
C GLY A 296 -6.68 -10.45 26.16
N SER A 297 -5.95 -10.81 25.09
CA SER A 297 -4.56 -10.42 24.87
C SER A 297 -4.37 -9.10 24.10
N ASP A 298 -5.41 -8.55 23.49
CA ASP A 298 -5.37 -7.32 22.70
C ASP A 298 -5.68 -6.09 23.58
N ILE A 299 -4.86 -5.93 24.63
CA ILE A 299 -4.98 -4.85 25.61
C ILE A 299 -4.19 -3.62 25.11
N PRO A 300 -4.81 -2.44 24.98
CA PRO A 300 -4.11 -1.21 24.64
C PRO A 300 -3.05 -0.81 25.68
N ASP A 301 -1.83 -0.51 25.21
CA ASP A 301 -0.68 -0.10 26.03
C ASP A 301 -0.50 1.43 26.13
N THR A 302 -1.27 2.21 25.36
CA THR A 302 -1.32 3.68 25.44
C THR A 302 -2.75 4.17 25.63
N LYS A 303 -2.91 5.34 26.25
CA LYS A 303 -4.21 6.01 26.44
C LYS A 303 -4.89 6.32 25.11
N GLU A 304 -4.13 6.72 24.09
CA GLU A 304 -4.64 6.94 22.73
C GLU A 304 -5.24 5.66 22.14
N ALA A 305 -4.52 4.53 22.22
CA ALA A 305 -5.04 3.24 21.75
C ALA A 305 -6.22 2.74 22.59
N TYR A 306 -6.23 2.98 23.91
CA TYR A 306 -7.35 2.66 24.79
C TYR A 306 -8.60 3.44 24.40
N TRP A 307 -8.45 4.74 24.11
CA TRP A 307 -9.54 5.62 23.69
C TRP A 307 -10.15 5.17 22.36
N TYR A 308 -9.31 4.86 21.35
CA TYR A 308 -9.79 4.28 20.09
C TYR A 308 -10.45 2.90 20.28
N ARG A 309 -9.95 2.06 21.19
CA ARG A 309 -10.58 0.77 21.48
C ARG A 309 -11.96 0.92 22.11
N CYS A 310 -12.14 1.88 23.02
CA CYS A 310 -13.47 2.21 23.53
C CYS A 310 -14.44 2.64 22.41
N MET A 311 -14.02 3.54 21.51
CA MET A 311 -14.85 3.91 20.34
C MET A 311 -15.17 2.73 19.42
N PHE A 312 -14.23 1.78 19.26
CA PHE A 312 -14.48 0.57 18.50
C PHE A 312 -15.54 -0.31 19.17
N ASP A 313 -15.41 -0.55 20.48
CA ASP A 313 -16.35 -1.35 21.27
C ASP A 313 -17.77 -0.73 21.33
N GLU A 314 -17.89 0.60 21.22
CA GLU A 314 -19.19 1.31 21.12
C GLU A 314 -19.95 1.01 19.82
N HIS A 315 -19.22 0.71 18.73
CA HIS A 315 -19.79 0.45 17.41
C HIS A 315 -19.85 -1.04 17.05
N PHE A 316 -18.91 -1.85 17.56
CA PHE A 316 -18.72 -3.23 17.15
C PHE A 316 -18.54 -4.15 18.36
N PRO A 317 -19.16 -5.35 18.37
CA PRO A 317 -18.87 -6.38 19.37
C PRO A 317 -17.39 -6.75 19.41
N SER A 318 -16.90 -7.19 20.57
CA SER A 318 -15.48 -7.52 20.79
C SER A 318 -14.91 -8.55 19.80
N TYR A 319 -15.72 -9.51 19.34
CA TYR A 319 -15.30 -10.52 18.34
C TYR A 319 -14.96 -9.91 16.96
N CYS A 320 -15.33 -8.65 16.69
CA CYS A 320 -14.93 -7.95 15.46
C CYS A 320 -13.49 -7.41 15.53
N ALA A 321 -12.83 -7.38 16.70
CA ALA A 321 -11.51 -6.78 16.87
C ALA A 321 -10.43 -7.43 15.99
N ASP A 322 -10.48 -8.76 15.82
CA ASP A 322 -9.56 -9.53 14.96
C ASP A 322 -9.57 -9.11 13.48
N THR A 323 -10.55 -8.31 13.07
CA THR A 323 -10.69 -7.82 11.69
C THR A 323 -9.94 -6.51 11.40
N VAL A 324 -9.30 -5.93 12.42
CA VAL A 324 -8.39 -4.78 12.34
C VAL A 324 -7.05 -5.15 12.97
N MET A 325 -5.96 -4.49 12.55
CA MET A 325 -4.62 -4.76 13.10
C MET A 325 -3.91 -3.46 13.44
N ARG A 326 -3.36 -3.38 14.66
CA ARG A 326 -2.42 -2.31 15.01
C ARG A 326 -1.12 -2.49 14.25
N TRP A 327 -0.71 -1.45 13.53
CA TRP A 327 0.62 -1.37 12.94
C TRP A 327 1.66 -1.12 14.03
N THR A 328 2.65 -2.01 14.14
CA THR A 328 3.89 -1.77 14.88
C THR A 328 5.10 -1.96 13.97
N PRO A 329 6.17 -1.15 14.14
CA PRO A 329 7.45 -1.37 13.50
C PRO A 329 8.21 -2.50 14.19
N THR A 330 8.60 -3.52 13.43
CA THR A 330 9.36 -4.69 13.93
C THR A 330 10.84 -4.41 14.12
N TRP A 331 11.35 -3.32 13.55
CA TRP A 331 12.74 -2.89 13.56
C TRP A 331 13.04 -1.78 14.58
N SER A 332 12.08 -1.40 15.43
CA SER A 332 12.31 -0.46 16.54
C SER A 332 11.52 -0.87 17.77
N ASN A 333 12.09 -0.62 18.95
CA ASN A 333 11.44 -0.88 20.24
C ASN A 333 10.37 0.19 20.59
N GLN A 334 9.72 0.77 19.58
CA GLN A 334 8.80 1.90 19.72
C GLN A 334 7.37 1.43 19.53
N THR A 335 6.52 1.63 20.54
CA THR A 335 5.09 1.29 20.50
C THR A 335 4.23 2.37 19.84
N ASP A 336 4.79 3.56 19.58
CA ASP A 336 4.13 4.67 18.89
C ASP A 336 3.97 4.36 17.38
N PRO A 337 2.73 4.22 16.86
CA PRO A 337 2.47 3.88 15.47
C PRO A 337 2.66 5.08 14.51
N SER A 338 2.84 6.31 15.02
CA SER A 338 2.91 7.53 14.19
C SER A 338 4.18 7.66 13.36
N GLY A 339 5.16 6.77 13.56
CA GLY A 339 6.47 6.78 12.91
C GLY A 339 7.42 7.87 13.39
N ARG A 340 6.94 8.89 14.13
CA ARG A 340 7.72 10.07 14.56
C ARG A 340 8.97 9.72 15.37
N ALA A 341 8.95 8.57 16.04
CA ALA A 341 10.05 8.03 16.84
C ALA A 341 11.17 7.34 16.02
N ILE A 342 11.03 7.25 14.68
CA ILE A 342 12.06 6.67 13.79
C ILE A 342 13.10 7.74 13.43
N GLY A 343 14.28 7.66 14.05
CA GLY A 343 15.36 8.66 13.99
C GLY A 343 16.10 8.81 12.67
N VAL A 344 15.50 8.51 11.51
CA VAL A 344 16.13 8.58 10.18
C VAL A 344 16.01 9.98 9.53
N HIS A 345 15.19 10.87 10.12
CA HIS A 345 14.87 12.20 9.59
C HIS A 345 15.81 13.29 10.09
N GLU A 346 17.03 13.35 9.54
CA GLU A 346 18.07 14.29 9.95
C GLU A 346 17.83 15.75 9.51
N GLN A 347 17.10 15.98 8.41
CA GLN A 347 16.77 17.34 7.96
C GLN A 347 15.95 18.15 9.00
N LYS A 348 15.35 17.47 9.99
CA LYS A 348 14.61 18.04 11.12
C LYS A 348 15.38 19.09 11.93
N TYR A 349 16.72 19.03 11.96
CA TYR A 349 17.54 19.89 12.83
C TYR A 349 18.31 21.02 12.11
N ALA A 350 18.20 21.12 10.77
CA ALA A 350 18.90 22.15 10.00
C ALA A 350 18.17 23.51 9.97
N HIS A 351 16.84 23.51 10.13
CA HIS A 351 15.98 24.71 10.04
C HIS A 351 15.35 25.14 11.37
N ALA A 352 15.79 24.56 12.48
CA ALA A 352 15.41 24.96 13.85
C ALA A 352 16.54 25.76 14.52
N LYS A 353 16.86 26.94 13.96
CA LYS A 353 17.71 27.97 14.55
C LYS A 353 17.25 29.36 14.13
#